data_AF-A0A3D1SNG8-F1
#
_entry.id   AF-A0A3D1SNG8-F1
#
_cell.length_a   1.000
_cell.length_b   1.000
_cell.length_c   1.000
_cell.angle_alpha   90.00
_cell.angle_beta   90.00
_cell.angle_gamma   90.00
#
_symmetry.space_group_name_H-M   'P 1'
#
loop_
_entity.id
_entity.type
_entity.pdbx_description
1 polymer ?
#
loop_
_entity_poly.entity_id
_entity_poly.type
_entity_poly.pdbx_seq_one_letter_code
_entity_poly.pdbx_strand_id
1 'polypeptide(L)'
;SVTIQVNPTSVPSTPSWMGEVAAVAQVLTHVGLLNAIQEHVQFARARFGQYDTIDFVVVLLGYAISGEPTLQSFYERLSPLGEVFMALFGRHHLPSRCALSRFLAALDQACVEALRTQFQEDLLKRTSPFSSPGGLWDRFGQEYIVIDVDGTRAVARQRALPQLSSLPSPHRRFDQVCAPGYQGRKRGEVVRTRTTMVQAHTHQFMGTFGGSGNGDYRGELQRTLQVITRYATAHKLLLSQILVRLDGLYGNAAVL
;
A
#
# COMPACT_ATOMS: atom_id res chain seq x y z
N SER A 1 -45.50 -1.75 22.76
CA SER A 1 -44.81 -3.05 22.66
C SER A 1 -43.86 -2.98 21.48
N VAL A 2 -42.65 -3.55 21.59
CA VAL A 2 -41.73 -3.68 20.45
C VAL A 2 -41.88 -5.09 19.91
N THR A 3 -42.35 -5.21 18.67
CA THR A 3 -42.49 -6.50 17.98
C THR A 3 -41.16 -6.81 17.28
N ILE A 4 -40.37 -7.71 17.88
CA ILE A 4 -39.13 -8.19 17.26
C ILE A 4 -39.48 -9.38 16.37
N GLN A 5 -39.38 -9.21 15.05
CA GLN A 5 -39.48 -10.31 14.08
C GLN A 5 -38.10 -10.89 13.83
N VAL A 6 -37.92 -12.18 14.13
CA VAL A 6 -36.68 -12.91 13.86
C VAL A 6 -36.89 -13.77 12.62
N ASN A 7 -36.14 -13.51 11.55
CA ASN A 7 -36.12 -14.35 10.36
C ASN A 7 -35.09 -15.48 10.58
N PRO A 8 -35.42 -16.77 10.34
CA PRO A 8 -34.47 -17.87 10.50
C PRO A 8 -33.28 -17.79 9.52
N THR A 9 -33.41 -16.98 8.47
CA THR A 9 -32.34 -16.72 7.49
C THR A 9 -31.51 -15.53 7.95
N SER A 10 -30.21 -15.76 8.17
CA SER A 10 -29.25 -14.69 8.46
C SER A 10 -29.18 -13.74 7.27
N VAL A 11 -29.58 -12.48 7.49
CA VAL A 11 -29.39 -11.41 6.50
C VAL A 11 -27.95 -10.93 6.62
N PRO A 12 -27.23 -10.73 5.49
CA PRO A 12 -25.90 -10.15 5.52
C PRO A 12 -25.92 -8.81 6.26
N SER A 13 -25.16 -8.72 7.35
CA SER A 13 -24.98 -7.47 8.07
C SER A 13 -23.82 -6.68 7.47
N THR A 14 -23.92 -5.35 7.55
CA THR A 14 -22.81 -4.47 7.16
C THR A 14 -21.59 -4.79 8.02
N PRO A 15 -20.42 -5.10 7.42
CA PRO A 15 -19.19 -5.30 8.15
C PRO A 15 -18.84 -4.05 8.99
N SER A 16 -18.34 -4.24 10.20
CA SER A 16 -18.02 -3.14 11.12
C SER A 16 -17.03 -2.12 10.53
N TRP A 17 -16.13 -2.57 9.65
CA TRP A 17 -15.14 -1.74 8.98
C TRP A 17 -15.70 -0.92 7.80
N MET A 18 -16.93 -1.18 7.34
CA MET A 18 -17.49 -0.48 6.17
C MET A 18 -17.65 1.03 6.42
N GLY A 19 -17.94 1.43 7.68
CA GLY A 19 -18.01 2.84 8.05
C GLY A 19 -16.68 3.57 7.88
N GLU A 20 -15.56 2.93 8.26
CA GLU A 20 -14.22 3.49 8.07
C GLU A 20 -13.87 3.60 6.58
N VAL A 21 -14.22 2.58 5.78
CA VAL A 21 -14.06 2.63 4.33
C VAL A 21 -14.83 3.80 3.72
N ALA A 22 -16.09 4.02 4.14
CA ALA A 22 -16.90 5.13 3.64
C ALA A 22 -16.30 6.49 4.00
N ALA A 23 -15.78 6.66 5.23
CA ALA A 23 -15.10 7.88 5.64
C ALA A 23 -13.84 8.14 4.81
N VAL A 24 -13.02 7.11 4.59
CA VAL A 24 -11.83 7.23 3.73
C VAL A 24 -12.23 7.55 2.28
N ALA A 25 -13.23 6.86 1.72
CA ALA A 25 -13.71 7.12 0.36
C ALA A 25 -14.18 8.57 0.18
N GLN A 26 -14.90 9.11 1.17
CA GLN A 26 -15.32 10.51 1.17
C GLN A 26 -14.12 11.47 1.18
N VAL A 27 -13.12 11.21 2.03
CA VAL A 27 -11.89 12.03 2.07
C VAL A 27 -11.15 11.96 0.74
N LEU A 28 -10.94 10.77 0.18
CA LEU A 28 -10.23 10.58 -1.10
C LEU A 28 -10.96 11.23 -2.28
N THR A 29 -12.29 11.24 -2.24
CA THR A 29 -13.12 11.95 -3.22
C THR A 29 -12.95 13.46 -3.06
N HIS A 30 -13.04 13.97 -1.82
CA HIS A 30 -12.93 15.40 -1.54
C HIS A 30 -11.56 15.99 -1.92
N VAL A 31 -10.47 15.24 -1.68
CA VAL A 31 -9.12 15.66 -2.08
C VAL A 31 -8.82 15.43 -3.56
N GLY A 32 -9.75 14.84 -4.31
CA GLY A 32 -9.60 14.57 -5.74
C GLY A 32 -8.65 13.43 -6.11
N LEU A 33 -8.16 12.65 -5.13
CA LEU A 33 -7.19 11.59 -5.39
C LEU A 33 -7.76 10.48 -6.28
N LEU A 34 -9.04 10.12 -6.13
CA LEU A 34 -9.67 9.09 -6.96
C LEU A 34 -9.67 9.49 -8.45
N ASN A 35 -10.01 10.75 -8.74
CA ASN A 35 -9.98 11.29 -10.10
C ASN A 35 -8.56 11.38 -10.64
N ALA A 36 -7.60 11.85 -9.83
CA ALA A 36 -6.21 11.95 -10.23
C ALA A 36 -5.61 10.57 -10.59
N ILE A 37 -5.96 9.52 -9.84
CA ILE A 37 -5.57 8.14 -10.18
C ILE A 37 -6.21 7.72 -11.51
N GLN A 38 -7.50 7.97 -11.69
CA GLN A 38 -8.21 7.59 -12.92
C GLN A 38 -7.65 8.29 -14.17
N GLU A 39 -7.26 9.57 -14.05
CA GLU A 39 -6.78 10.38 -15.17
C GLU A 39 -5.28 10.15 -15.47
N HIS A 40 -4.46 9.95 -14.44
CA HIS A 40 -3.00 9.96 -14.58
C HIS A 40 -2.34 8.59 -14.50
N VAL A 41 -3.06 7.54 -14.07
CA VAL A 41 -2.50 6.18 -13.97
C VAL A 41 -3.00 5.32 -15.12
N GLN A 42 -2.24 5.36 -16.20
CA GLN A 42 -2.47 4.48 -17.35
C GLN A 42 -1.81 3.13 -17.13
N PHE A 43 -2.59 2.06 -17.24
CA PHE A 43 -2.05 0.69 -17.25
C PHE A 43 -2.36 0.05 -18.60
N ALA A 44 -1.32 -0.11 -19.43
CA ALA A 44 -1.46 -0.64 -20.77
C ALA A 44 -1.69 -2.17 -20.72
N ARG A 45 -2.96 -2.59 -20.79
CA ARG A 45 -3.31 -4.00 -20.89
C ARG A 45 -4.37 -4.24 -21.96
N ALA A 46 -4.12 -5.22 -22.83
CA ALA A 46 -4.98 -5.53 -23.97
C ALA A 46 -6.42 -5.95 -23.61
N ARG A 47 -6.70 -6.42 -22.37
CA ARG A 47 -8.05 -6.83 -21.93
C ARG A 47 -8.26 -6.53 -20.46
N PHE A 48 -8.86 -5.39 -20.19
CA PHE A 48 -9.37 -5.01 -18.87
C PHE A 48 -10.85 -5.36 -18.66
N GLY A 49 -11.56 -5.70 -19.74
CA GLY A 49 -13.01 -5.82 -19.68
C GLY A 49 -13.61 -4.43 -19.44
N GLN A 50 -14.41 -4.31 -18.37
CA GLN A 50 -15.11 -3.08 -17.98
C GLN A 50 -14.46 -2.36 -16.77
N TYR A 51 -13.25 -2.78 -16.36
CA TYR A 51 -12.57 -2.22 -15.19
C TYR A 51 -11.44 -1.27 -15.56
N ASP A 52 -11.23 -0.27 -14.72
CA ASP A 52 -10.06 0.63 -14.74
C ASP A 52 -9.11 0.29 -13.59
N THR A 53 -7.89 0.85 -13.61
CA THR A 53 -6.91 0.70 -12.53
C THR A 53 -7.50 1.05 -11.16
N ILE A 54 -8.32 2.12 -11.08
CA ILE A 54 -8.93 2.59 -9.84
C ILE A 54 -9.85 1.53 -9.20
N ASP A 55 -10.55 0.70 -9.99
CA ASP A 55 -11.44 -0.35 -9.47
C ASP A 55 -10.68 -1.37 -8.61
N PHE A 56 -9.44 -1.68 -8.99
CA PHE A 56 -8.58 -2.58 -8.24
C PHE A 56 -7.93 -1.89 -7.04
N VAL A 57 -7.56 -0.61 -7.19
CA VAL A 57 -6.98 0.18 -6.10
C VAL A 57 -7.97 0.33 -4.94
N VAL A 58 -9.24 0.65 -5.21
CA VAL A 58 -10.23 0.83 -4.14
C VAL A 58 -10.55 -0.48 -3.41
N VAL A 59 -10.50 -1.62 -4.10
CA VAL A 59 -10.59 -2.96 -3.46
C VAL A 59 -9.42 -3.20 -2.51
N LEU A 60 -8.19 -2.86 -2.93
CA LEU A 60 -6.99 -3.03 -2.09
C LEU A 60 -6.98 -2.07 -0.90
N LEU A 61 -7.47 -0.84 -1.08
CA LEU A 61 -7.68 0.13 0.01
C LEU A 61 -8.72 -0.39 1.01
N GLY A 62 -9.88 -0.84 0.52
CA GLY A 62 -10.90 -1.45 1.36
C GLY A 62 -10.39 -2.66 2.13
N TYR A 63 -9.61 -3.53 1.49
CA TYR A 63 -8.95 -4.65 2.16
C TYR A 63 -8.00 -4.19 3.26
N ALA A 64 -7.14 -3.20 2.99
CA ALA A 64 -6.20 -2.68 3.98
C ALA A 64 -6.92 -2.06 5.20
N ILE A 65 -7.99 -1.31 4.97
CA ILE A 65 -8.80 -0.70 6.04
C ILE A 65 -9.57 -1.77 6.82
N SER A 66 -10.07 -2.80 6.14
CA SER A 66 -10.90 -3.83 6.77
C SER A 66 -10.22 -4.61 7.89
N GLY A 67 -8.88 -4.68 7.87
CA GLY A 67 -8.10 -5.52 8.78
C GLY A 67 -8.36 -7.02 8.62
N GLU A 68 -9.08 -7.45 7.57
CA GLU A 68 -9.35 -8.86 7.34
C GLU A 68 -8.04 -9.63 7.13
N PRO A 69 -7.92 -10.86 7.66
CA PRO A 69 -6.65 -11.59 7.66
C PRO A 69 -6.21 -12.03 6.27
N THR A 70 -7.17 -12.15 5.34
CA THR A 70 -6.90 -12.56 3.96
C THR A 70 -7.83 -11.84 2.99
N LEU A 71 -7.36 -11.66 1.74
CA LEU A 71 -8.22 -11.19 0.64
C LEU A 71 -9.44 -12.09 0.44
N GLN A 72 -9.31 -13.40 0.70
CA GLN A 72 -10.45 -14.31 0.60
C GLN A 72 -11.55 -13.94 1.62
N SER A 73 -11.19 -13.80 2.90
CA SER A 73 -12.12 -13.41 3.96
C SER A 73 -12.75 -12.04 3.68
N PHE A 74 -11.97 -11.10 3.17
CA PHE A 74 -12.46 -9.80 2.74
C PHE A 74 -13.52 -9.91 1.63
N TYR A 75 -13.24 -10.66 0.57
CA TYR A 75 -14.19 -10.87 -0.52
C TYR A 75 -15.45 -11.61 -0.07
N GLU A 76 -15.34 -12.58 0.83
CA GLU A 76 -16.50 -13.31 1.39
C GLU A 76 -17.43 -12.36 2.15
N ARG A 77 -16.89 -11.46 2.98
CA ARG A 77 -17.69 -10.46 3.69
C ARG A 77 -18.19 -9.33 2.80
N LEU A 78 -17.43 -8.99 1.77
CA LEU A 78 -17.77 -7.92 0.85
C LEU A 78 -18.82 -8.33 -0.20
N SER A 79 -18.84 -9.62 -0.59
CA SER A 79 -19.69 -10.10 -1.68
C SER A 79 -21.16 -9.68 -1.60
N PRO A 80 -21.83 -9.68 -0.44
CA PRO A 80 -23.23 -9.26 -0.35
C PRO A 80 -23.45 -7.74 -0.55
N LEU A 81 -22.38 -6.94 -0.42
CA LEU A 81 -22.41 -5.48 -0.43
C LEU A 81 -21.49 -4.89 -1.50
N GLY A 82 -21.10 -5.68 -2.50
CA GLY A 82 -20.09 -5.30 -3.49
C GLY A 82 -20.46 -4.02 -4.25
N GLU A 83 -21.71 -3.89 -4.69
CA GLU A 83 -22.18 -2.68 -5.39
C GLU A 83 -22.17 -1.45 -4.48
N VAL A 84 -22.65 -1.60 -3.24
CA VAL A 84 -22.65 -0.53 -2.24
C VAL A 84 -21.22 -0.06 -1.96
N PHE A 85 -20.30 -0.99 -1.77
CA PHE A 85 -18.88 -0.69 -1.55
C PHE A 85 -18.27 0.07 -2.73
N MET A 86 -18.48 -0.39 -3.96
CA MET A 86 -17.93 0.29 -5.14
C MET A 86 -18.54 1.68 -5.33
N ALA A 87 -19.83 1.85 -5.02
CA ALA A 87 -20.51 3.13 -5.11
C ALA A 87 -19.92 4.19 -4.17
N LEU A 88 -19.34 3.81 -3.01
CA LEU A 88 -18.62 4.73 -2.12
C LEU A 88 -17.47 5.45 -2.84
N PHE A 89 -16.88 4.80 -3.84
CA PHE A 89 -15.76 5.33 -4.63
C PHE A 89 -16.21 5.85 -6.01
N GLY A 90 -17.52 6.00 -6.24
CA GLY A 90 -18.06 6.41 -7.55
C GLY A 90 -17.88 5.35 -8.64
N ARG A 91 -17.76 4.07 -8.26
CA ARG A 91 -17.56 2.94 -9.18
C ARG A 91 -18.77 2.01 -9.15
N HIS A 92 -18.89 1.16 -10.18
CA HIS A 92 -20.11 0.37 -10.39
C HIS A 92 -19.95 -1.13 -10.15
N HIS A 93 -18.79 -1.71 -10.47
CA HIS A 93 -18.63 -3.17 -10.52
C HIS A 93 -17.49 -3.61 -9.64
N LEU A 94 -17.74 -4.53 -8.71
CA LEU A 94 -16.69 -5.13 -7.90
C LEU A 94 -15.84 -6.07 -8.77
N PRO A 95 -14.52 -5.86 -8.90
CA PRO A 95 -13.65 -6.81 -9.58
C PRO A 95 -13.67 -8.17 -8.90
N SER A 96 -13.88 -9.23 -9.66
CA SER A 96 -13.78 -10.59 -9.10
C SER A 96 -12.39 -10.89 -8.56
N ARG A 97 -12.27 -11.87 -7.65
CA ARG A 97 -10.97 -12.36 -7.14
C ARG A 97 -10.00 -12.74 -8.26
N CYS A 98 -10.52 -13.38 -9.31
CA CYS A 98 -9.75 -13.75 -10.50
C CYS A 98 -9.28 -12.52 -11.29
N ALA A 99 -10.14 -11.49 -11.43
CA ALA A 99 -9.77 -10.24 -12.07
C ALA A 99 -8.66 -9.53 -11.29
N LEU A 100 -8.79 -9.40 -9.96
CA LEU A 100 -7.76 -8.80 -9.10
C LEU A 100 -6.44 -9.57 -9.19
N SER A 101 -6.47 -10.90 -9.11
CA SER A 101 -5.26 -11.71 -9.25
C SER A 101 -4.59 -11.51 -10.62
N ARG A 102 -5.37 -11.40 -11.69
CA ARG A 102 -4.85 -11.16 -13.03
C ARG A 102 -4.30 -9.74 -13.19
N PHE A 103 -4.90 -8.75 -12.52
CA PHE A 103 -4.42 -7.37 -12.50
C PHE A 103 -3.06 -7.32 -11.80
N LEU A 104 -2.96 -7.85 -10.57
CA LEU A 104 -1.71 -7.87 -9.80
C LEU A 104 -0.58 -8.61 -10.53
N ALA A 105 -0.89 -9.71 -11.22
CA ALA A 105 0.11 -10.48 -11.99
C ALA A 105 0.61 -9.76 -13.27
N ALA A 106 -0.11 -8.74 -13.74
CA ALA A 106 0.26 -7.99 -14.93
C ALA A 106 0.86 -6.62 -14.61
N LEU A 107 0.73 -6.15 -13.37
CA LEU A 107 1.14 -4.82 -12.95
C LEU A 107 2.64 -4.61 -13.21
N ASP A 108 2.97 -3.57 -13.98
CA ASP A 108 4.34 -3.22 -14.31
C ASP A 108 4.87 -2.12 -13.39
N GLN A 109 6.18 -1.90 -13.47
CA GLN A 109 6.83 -0.88 -12.64
C GLN A 109 6.30 0.52 -12.96
N ALA A 110 6.04 0.84 -14.24
CA ALA A 110 5.56 2.15 -14.65
C ALA A 110 4.21 2.51 -13.99
N CYS A 111 3.27 1.58 -13.93
CA CYS A 111 1.99 1.77 -13.26
C CYS A 111 2.16 1.92 -11.74
N VAL A 112 3.04 1.13 -11.10
CA VAL A 112 3.35 1.28 -9.67
C VAL A 112 3.96 2.66 -9.38
N GLU A 113 4.85 3.14 -10.25
CA GLU A 113 5.46 4.46 -10.12
C GLU A 113 4.44 5.59 -10.30
N ALA A 114 3.52 5.47 -11.25
CA ALA A 114 2.43 6.41 -11.45
C ALA A 114 1.51 6.47 -10.22
N LEU A 115 1.10 5.32 -9.68
CA LEU A 115 0.31 5.25 -8.44
C LEU A 115 1.04 5.92 -7.28
N ARG A 116 2.32 5.59 -7.07
CA ARG A 116 3.14 6.18 -6.00
C ARG A 116 3.22 7.70 -6.14
N THR A 117 3.36 8.19 -7.37
CA THR A 117 3.39 9.63 -7.66
C THR A 117 2.08 10.29 -7.25
N GLN A 118 0.92 9.71 -7.59
CA GLN A 118 -0.38 10.26 -7.19
C GLN A 118 -0.56 10.32 -5.67
N PHE A 119 -0.23 9.25 -4.95
CA PHE A 119 -0.29 9.26 -3.48
C PHE A 119 0.67 10.27 -2.86
N GLN A 120 1.88 10.39 -3.41
CA GLN A 120 2.86 11.36 -2.91
C GLN A 120 2.41 12.80 -3.19
N GLU A 121 1.91 13.11 -4.38
CA GLU A 121 1.42 14.45 -4.71
C GLU A 121 0.24 14.86 -3.84
N ASP A 122 -0.69 13.94 -3.60
CA ASP A 122 -1.78 14.17 -2.65
C ASP A 122 -1.26 14.45 -1.24
N LEU A 123 -0.32 13.64 -0.74
CA LEU A 123 0.33 13.89 0.56
C LEU A 123 0.93 15.30 0.65
N LEU A 124 1.65 15.74 -0.39
CA LEU A 124 2.31 17.05 -0.41
C LEU A 124 1.32 18.23 -0.52
N LYS A 125 0.16 18.02 -1.17
CA LYS A 125 -0.87 19.04 -1.36
C LYS A 125 -1.78 19.20 -0.14
N ARG A 126 -1.91 18.17 0.70
CA ARG A 126 -2.76 18.21 1.88
C ARG A 126 -2.25 19.26 2.86
N THR A 127 -3.09 20.26 3.14
CA THR A 127 -2.96 21.04 4.36
C THR A 127 -3.06 20.08 5.54
N SER A 128 -2.07 20.10 6.43
CA SER A 128 -2.09 19.26 7.62
C SER A 128 -3.43 19.47 8.35
N PRO A 129 -4.21 18.41 8.64
CA PRO A 129 -5.41 18.55 9.46
C PRO A 129 -5.07 18.96 10.90
N PHE A 130 -3.80 18.86 11.27
CA PHE A 130 -3.26 19.26 12.56
C PHE A 130 -2.70 20.67 12.46
N SER A 131 -2.91 21.45 13.54
CA SER A 131 -2.35 22.80 13.70
C SER A 131 -0.82 22.86 13.68
N SER A 132 -0.15 21.71 13.89
CA SER A 132 1.28 21.51 13.76
C SER A 132 1.54 20.13 13.12
N PRO A 133 2.63 19.95 12.34
CA PRO A 133 3.06 18.64 11.85
C PRO A 133 3.48 17.66 12.97
N GLY A 134 3.39 18.08 14.23
CA GLY A 134 4.00 17.40 15.36
C GLY A 134 5.52 17.51 15.31
N GLY A 135 6.19 17.01 16.33
CA GLY A 135 7.65 17.07 16.37
C GLY A 135 8.23 16.64 17.70
N LEU A 136 9.55 16.71 17.76
CA LEU A 136 10.34 16.73 18.98
C LEU A 136 10.93 18.13 19.14
N TRP A 137 10.93 18.64 20.37
CA TRP A 137 11.58 19.91 20.68
C TRP A 137 12.85 19.63 21.48
N ASP A 138 13.95 20.25 21.07
CA ASP A 138 15.16 20.25 21.89
C ASP A 138 15.05 21.26 23.05
N ARG A 139 16.09 21.32 23.89
CA ARG A 139 16.14 22.20 25.06
C ARG A 139 16.22 23.69 24.70
N PHE A 140 16.51 24.03 23.45
CA PHE A 140 16.52 25.39 22.94
C PHE A 140 15.19 25.77 22.28
N GLY A 141 14.20 24.86 22.29
CA GLY A 141 12.90 25.07 21.66
C GLY A 141 12.91 24.85 20.14
N GLN A 142 13.99 24.29 19.57
CA GLN A 142 14.02 23.96 18.16
C GLN A 142 13.18 22.71 17.91
N GLU A 143 12.21 22.82 17.00
CA GLU A 143 11.38 21.72 16.53
C GLU A 143 12.11 20.88 15.49
N TYR A 144 11.96 19.56 15.61
CA TYR A 144 12.44 18.54 14.67
C TYR A 144 11.31 17.58 14.32
N ILE A 145 11.16 17.26 13.04
CA ILE A 145 10.24 16.25 12.54
C ILE A 145 11.01 14.96 12.30
N VAL A 146 10.54 13.87 12.92
CA VAL A 146 11.13 12.55 12.74
C VAL A 146 10.49 11.83 11.56
N ILE A 147 11.32 11.34 10.64
CA ILE A 147 10.92 10.47 9.53
C ILE A 147 11.55 9.10 9.74
N ASP A 148 10.70 8.10 9.89
CA ASP A 148 11.08 6.71 10.03
C ASP A 148 11.30 6.09 8.67
N VAL A 149 12.46 5.48 8.47
CA VAL A 149 12.84 4.75 7.26
C VAL A 149 13.23 3.34 7.66
N ASP A 150 12.30 2.42 7.52
CA ASP A 150 12.51 1.01 7.83
C ASP A 150 12.74 0.21 6.56
N GLY A 151 13.96 -0.32 6.42
CA GLY A 151 14.28 -1.30 5.39
C GLY A 151 14.12 -2.72 5.92
N THR A 152 13.20 -3.48 5.37
CA THR A 152 13.00 -4.90 5.70
C THR A 152 13.49 -5.81 4.58
N ARG A 153 14.29 -6.84 4.93
CA ARG A 153 14.51 -8.01 4.07
C ARG A 153 13.57 -9.15 4.42
N ALA A 154 12.75 -9.54 3.45
CA ALA A 154 11.86 -10.68 3.53
C ALA A 154 12.49 -11.89 2.81
N VAL A 155 12.51 -13.02 3.50
CA VAL A 155 13.08 -14.28 3.01
C VAL A 155 11.94 -15.27 2.82
N ALA A 156 11.88 -15.89 1.65
CA ALA A 156 10.89 -16.91 1.33
C ALA A 156 11.59 -18.25 1.01
N ARG A 157 10.99 -19.34 1.49
CA ARG A 157 11.32 -20.70 1.07
C ARG A 157 10.47 -21.08 -0.13
N GLN A 158 11.07 -21.66 -1.15
CA GLN A 158 10.33 -22.17 -2.29
C GLN A 158 10.17 -23.69 -2.14
N ARG A 159 9.04 -24.11 -1.56
CA ARG A 159 8.73 -25.55 -1.47
C ARG A 159 8.73 -26.20 -2.86
N ALA A 160 9.06 -27.49 -2.89
CA ALA A 160 8.96 -28.30 -4.10
C ALA A 160 7.52 -28.22 -4.65
N LEU A 161 7.41 -28.03 -5.97
CA LEU A 161 6.12 -28.00 -6.63
C LEU A 161 5.81 -29.41 -7.17
N PRO A 162 4.55 -29.87 -7.09
CA PRO A 162 4.16 -31.16 -7.64
C PRO A 162 4.36 -31.17 -9.16
N GLN A 163 5.00 -32.23 -9.65
CA GLN A 163 5.23 -32.47 -11.08
C GLN A 163 4.62 -33.83 -11.42
N LEU A 164 3.36 -33.82 -11.87
CA LEU A 164 2.66 -34.99 -12.41
C LEU A 164 2.24 -34.66 -13.83
N SER A 165 2.23 -35.67 -14.72
CA SER A 165 1.79 -35.50 -16.11
C SER A 165 0.36 -35.01 -16.26
N SER A 166 -0.49 -35.20 -15.23
CA SER A 166 -1.87 -34.73 -15.17
C SER A 166 -2.04 -33.28 -14.69
N LEU A 167 -0.97 -32.63 -14.22
CA LEU A 167 -1.01 -31.28 -13.67
C LEU A 167 -0.46 -30.26 -14.67
N PRO A 168 -0.94 -29.00 -14.62
CA PRO A 168 -0.34 -27.92 -15.41
C PRO A 168 1.11 -27.67 -14.98
N SER A 169 1.90 -27.09 -15.89
CA SER A 169 3.28 -26.72 -15.62
C SER A 169 3.40 -25.92 -14.32
N PRO A 170 4.30 -26.32 -13.40
CA PRO A 170 4.48 -25.62 -12.14
C PRO A 170 4.82 -24.14 -12.36
N HIS A 171 4.15 -23.26 -11.63
CA HIS A 171 4.39 -21.82 -11.71
C HIS A 171 4.60 -21.24 -10.30
N ARG A 172 5.76 -20.62 -10.08
CA ARG A 172 6.10 -19.97 -8.81
C ARG A 172 5.57 -18.53 -8.81
N ARG A 173 4.79 -18.18 -7.78
CA ARG A 173 4.24 -16.82 -7.64
C ARG A 173 5.28 -15.77 -7.22
N PHE A 174 6.36 -16.19 -6.55
CA PHE A 174 7.35 -15.25 -6.03
C PHE A 174 8.48 -14.91 -6.99
N ASP A 175 8.64 -15.60 -8.12
CA ASP A 175 9.77 -15.37 -9.03
C ASP A 175 9.75 -13.98 -9.67
N GLN A 176 8.58 -13.34 -9.72
CA GLN A 176 8.42 -11.96 -10.22
C GLN A 176 8.88 -10.89 -9.22
N VAL A 177 8.88 -11.20 -7.92
CA VAL A 177 9.11 -10.21 -6.84
C VAL A 177 10.24 -10.60 -5.89
N CYS A 178 10.78 -11.80 -6.02
CA CYS A 178 11.89 -12.32 -5.24
C CYS A 178 12.96 -12.87 -6.19
N ALA A 179 14.22 -12.82 -5.76
CA ALA A 179 15.35 -13.39 -6.48
C ALA A 179 16.34 -14.00 -5.47
N PRO A 180 17.32 -14.81 -5.92
CA PRO A 180 18.42 -15.21 -5.06
C PRO A 180 19.12 -14.00 -4.42
N GLY A 181 19.61 -14.16 -3.20
CA GLY A 181 20.29 -13.08 -2.48
C GLY A 181 20.71 -13.49 -1.07
N TYR A 182 21.26 -12.54 -0.34
CA TYR A 182 21.79 -12.78 0.99
C TYR A 182 20.67 -12.88 2.01
N GLN A 183 20.52 -14.05 2.64
CA GLN A 183 19.39 -14.34 3.53
C GLN A 183 19.66 -13.96 5.00
N GLY A 184 20.92 -13.65 5.33
CA GLY A 184 21.36 -13.51 6.71
C GLY A 184 21.20 -14.83 7.47
N ARG A 185 20.68 -14.76 8.69
CA ARG A 185 20.41 -15.94 9.55
C ARG A 185 19.08 -16.63 9.24
N LYS A 186 18.26 -16.07 8.34
CA LYS A 186 16.92 -16.62 8.03
C LYS A 186 17.07 -17.78 7.06
N ARG A 187 16.30 -18.86 7.27
CA ARG A 187 16.31 -20.04 6.40
C ARG A 187 15.36 -19.83 5.21
N GLY A 188 15.89 -19.61 4.01
CA GLY A 188 15.11 -19.50 2.78
C GLY A 188 15.89 -19.85 1.53
N GLU A 189 15.36 -19.43 0.39
CA GLU A 189 15.98 -19.66 -0.92
C GLU A 189 16.03 -18.36 -1.72
N VAL A 190 14.95 -17.58 -1.66
CA VAL A 190 14.83 -16.30 -2.35
C VAL A 190 14.49 -15.18 -1.39
N VAL A 191 14.84 -13.96 -1.77
CA VAL A 191 14.68 -12.76 -0.96
C VAL A 191 14.04 -11.63 -1.75
N ARG A 192 13.45 -10.69 -1.03
CA ARG A 192 13.01 -9.39 -1.52
C ARG A 192 13.20 -8.32 -0.45
N THR A 193 13.22 -7.07 -0.87
CA THR A 193 13.37 -5.91 0.01
C THR A 193 12.09 -5.10 0.03
N ARG A 194 11.90 -4.37 1.13
CA ARG A 194 10.86 -3.36 1.25
C ARG A 194 11.37 -2.26 2.17
N THR A 195 11.43 -1.05 1.67
CA THR A 195 11.64 0.17 2.45
C THR A 195 10.30 0.85 2.66
N THR A 196 9.97 1.22 3.90
CA THR A 196 8.77 2.02 4.22
C THR A 196 9.17 3.32 4.87
N MET A 197 8.48 4.40 4.50
CA MET A 197 8.72 5.73 5.04
C MET A 197 7.47 6.29 5.70
N VAL A 198 7.59 6.75 6.95
CA VAL A 198 6.47 7.31 7.71
C VAL A 198 6.94 8.54 8.49
N GLN A 199 6.17 9.61 8.47
CA GLN A 199 6.36 10.72 9.40
C GLN A 199 5.87 10.28 10.78
N ALA A 200 6.74 10.29 11.78
CA ALA A 200 6.54 9.55 13.03
C ALA A 200 5.43 10.12 13.94
N HIS A 201 5.03 11.38 13.76
CA HIS A 201 4.12 12.10 14.66
C HIS A 201 2.67 12.10 14.18
N THR A 202 2.48 12.12 12.86
CA THR A 202 1.19 12.19 12.16
C THR A 202 0.84 10.87 11.47
N HIS A 203 1.78 9.94 11.45
CA HIS A 203 1.69 8.66 10.73
C HIS A 203 1.42 8.81 9.23
N GLN A 204 1.76 9.97 8.65
CA GLN A 204 1.69 10.16 7.22
C GLN A 204 2.63 9.18 6.52
N PHE A 205 2.05 8.31 5.69
CA PHE A 205 2.81 7.35 4.90
C PHE A 205 3.41 8.06 3.68
N MET A 206 4.73 8.17 3.64
CA MET A 206 5.45 8.94 2.62
C MET A 206 5.85 8.10 1.41
N GLY A 207 5.89 6.78 1.55
CA GLY A 207 6.17 5.90 0.43
C GLY A 207 6.66 4.51 0.82
N THR A 208 6.71 3.65 -0.19
CA THR A 208 7.33 2.33 -0.12
C THR A 208 8.13 2.02 -1.38
N PHE A 209 9.32 1.47 -1.18
CA PHE A 209 10.23 1.03 -2.24
C PHE A 209 10.66 -0.41 -1.96
N GLY A 210 11.25 -1.06 -2.96
CA GLY A 210 11.72 -2.41 -2.79
C GLY A 210 12.02 -3.06 -4.13
N GLY A 211 12.74 -4.16 -4.07
CA GLY A 211 13.08 -4.95 -5.23
C GLY A 211 13.17 -6.44 -4.90
N SER A 212 13.32 -7.24 -5.94
CA SER A 212 13.67 -8.63 -5.81
C SER A 212 15.13 -8.78 -5.35
N GLY A 213 15.47 -9.92 -4.77
CA GLY A 213 16.83 -10.20 -4.38
C GLY A 213 17.27 -9.34 -3.19
N ASN A 214 18.51 -8.86 -3.25
CA ASN A 214 19.02 -7.88 -2.30
C ASN A 214 18.54 -6.44 -2.61
N GLY A 215 17.74 -6.20 -3.66
CA GLY A 215 17.30 -4.85 -4.03
C GLY A 215 18.46 -3.88 -4.29
N ASP A 216 18.14 -2.59 -4.33
CA ASP A 216 19.10 -1.49 -4.44
C ASP A 216 18.99 -0.58 -3.22
N TYR A 217 19.57 -0.99 -2.10
CA TYR A 217 19.46 -0.27 -0.83
C TYR A 217 19.95 1.18 -0.90
N ARG A 218 21.00 1.45 -1.71
CA ARG A 218 21.56 2.79 -1.84
C ARG A 218 20.65 3.66 -2.71
N GLY A 219 20.15 3.15 -3.84
CA GLY A 219 19.17 3.86 -4.66
C GLY A 219 17.84 4.07 -3.95
N GLU A 220 17.38 3.10 -3.16
CA GLU A 220 16.19 3.23 -2.29
C GLU A 220 16.38 4.36 -1.27
N LEU A 221 17.53 4.45 -0.59
CA LEU A 221 17.83 5.56 0.33
C LEU A 221 17.94 6.92 -0.38
N GLN A 222 18.59 6.98 -1.55
CA GLN A 222 18.65 8.21 -2.34
C GLN A 222 17.25 8.70 -2.70
N ARG A 223 16.37 7.77 -3.09
CA ARG A 223 14.98 8.07 -3.38
C ARG A 223 14.20 8.51 -2.14
N THR A 224 14.46 7.88 -0.99
CA THR A 224 13.93 8.32 0.30
C THR A 224 14.31 9.77 0.58
N LEU A 225 15.58 10.14 0.42
CA LEU A 225 16.02 11.52 0.61
C LEU A 225 15.30 12.50 -0.34
N GLN A 226 15.09 12.13 -1.60
CA GLN A 226 14.32 12.97 -2.54
C GLN A 226 12.87 13.20 -2.07
N VAL A 227 12.20 12.16 -1.56
CA VAL A 227 10.84 12.29 -1.01
C VAL A 227 10.84 13.19 0.22
N ILE A 228 11.80 13.03 1.13
CA ILE A 228 11.96 13.86 2.34
C ILE A 228 12.18 15.32 1.96
N THR A 229 13.08 15.60 1.01
CA THR A 229 13.34 16.98 0.55
C THR A 229 12.09 17.60 -0.06
N ARG A 230 11.35 16.86 -0.89
CA ARG A 230 10.09 17.35 -1.47
C ARG A 230 9.04 17.64 -0.38
N TYR A 231 8.94 16.79 0.63
CA TYR A 231 8.06 16.98 1.77
C TYR A 231 8.44 18.24 2.56
N ALA A 232 9.71 18.40 2.91
CA ALA A 232 10.20 19.57 3.62
C ALA A 232 9.89 20.86 2.84
N THR A 233 10.15 20.87 1.52
CA THR A 233 9.84 22.02 0.66
C THR A 233 8.33 22.33 0.62
N ALA A 234 7.48 21.32 0.42
CA ALA A 234 6.03 21.51 0.35
C ALA A 234 5.45 22.06 1.66
N HIS A 235 5.99 21.61 2.80
CA HIS A 235 5.55 22.04 4.13
C HIS A 235 6.38 23.20 4.71
N LYS A 236 7.26 23.81 3.92
CA LYS A 236 8.10 24.96 4.32
C LYS A 236 8.98 24.71 5.55
N LEU A 237 9.48 23.49 5.66
CA LEU A 237 10.38 23.05 6.72
C LEU A 237 11.83 23.21 6.26
N LEU A 238 12.72 23.60 7.17
CA LEU A 238 14.16 23.54 6.91
C LEU A 238 14.62 22.08 6.95
N LEU A 239 15.53 21.70 6.06
CA LEU A 239 16.10 20.35 6.08
C LEU A 239 16.81 20.03 7.40
N SER A 240 17.37 21.04 8.07
CA SER A 240 17.96 20.89 9.41
C SER A 240 16.95 20.55 10.51
N GLN A 241 15.66 20.73 10.25
CA GLN A 241 14.57 20.33 11.16
C GLN A 241 14.09 18.90 10.88
N ILE A 242 14.65 18.19 9.91
CA ILE A 242 14.26 16.80 9.63
C ILE A 242 15.28 15.84 10.25
N LEU A 243 14.82 15.01 11.18
CA LEU A 243 15.58 13.89 11.72
C LEU A 243 15.18 12.61 11.00
N VAL A 244 16.13 11.95 10.33
CA VAL A 244 15.88 10.66 9.67
C VAL A 244 16.30 9.53 10.60
N ARG A 245 15.34 8.69 11.01
CA ARG A 245 15.60 7.48 11.78
C ARG A 245 15.68 6.29 10.85
N LEU A 246 16.88 5.75 10.68
CA LEU A 246 17.16 4.58 9.86
C LEU A 246 17.05 3.30 10.70
N ASP A 247 16.23 2.35 10.27
CA ASP A 247 16.06 1.05 10.93
C ASP A 247 16.21 -0.13 9.95
N GLY A 248 16.30 -1.34 10.50
CA GLY A 248 16.37 -2.59 9.76
C GLY A 248 17.64 -2.69 8.92
N LEU A 249 17.47 -2.75 7.60
CA LEU A 249 18.54 -2.87 6.62
C LEU A 249 19.53 -1.70 6.66
N TYR A 250 19.11 -0.55 7.19
CA TYR A 250 19.90 0.68 7.21
C TYR A 250 20.59 0.94 8.56
N GLY A 251 20.29 0.14 9.58
CA GLY A 251 20.72 0.41 10.95
C GLY A 251 22.21 0.23 11.23
N ASN A 252 22.99 -0.38 10.34
CA ASN A 252 24.41 -0.66 10.58
C ASN A 252 25.39 0.26 9.81
N ALA A 253 24.92 1.39 9.30
CA ALA A 253 25.70 2.40 8.54
C ALA A 253 26.48 1.88 7.31
N ALA A 254 26.50 0.57 7.03
CA ALA A 254 27.22 -0.02 5.89
C ALA A 254 26.69 0.43 4.52
N VAL A 255 25.48 1.01 4.52
CA VAL A 255 24.79 1.51 3.33
C VAL A 255 25.05 3.01 3.11
N LEU A 256 25.56 3.73 4.13
CA LEU A 256 25.96 5.13 4.01
C LEU A 256 27.28 5.29 3.23
#